data_AF-A0A6C7E9P4-F1
#
_entry.id   AF-A0A6C7E9P4-F1
#
_cell.length_a   1.000
_cell.length_b   1.000
_cell.length_c   1.000
_cell.angle_alpha   90.00
_cell.angle_beta   90.00
_cell.angle_gamma   90.00
#
_symmetry.space_group_name_H-M   'P 1'
#
loop_
_entity.id
_entity.type
_entity.pdbx_description
1 polymer ?
#
loop_
_entity_poly.entity_id
_entity_poly.type
_entity_poly.pdbx_seq_one_letter_code
_entity_poly.pdbx_strand_id
1 'polypeptide(L)'
;MTARLGRRTGPLLITSLVLVAAACGSSQESSNDASTLDESITAEPAETEPAEAEPADTGTVAIPEPEPADETETDVSAGVEPTEAATTSTFTAEVWADNWFALYIDGELVGEDSVPITTERSFNAETITFEATLPFTVAVEAKDFKETDSGIEYIGLSNQQMGDGGFILQITDDATGDVVGATDDAWSSLVIHRAPLDTECERDSDPDATCEFEITEAPADWAGVSFDDSAWSAATVWSESAVSPKDGYDEISWEPAAQLIWGSDLEVDNTVLLRTVVG
;
A
#
# COMPACT_ATOMS: atom_id res chain seq x y z
N MET A 1 -23.13 46.53 54.05
CA MET A 1 -24.24 47.23 53.37
C MET A 1 -24.51 46.45 52.08
N THR A 2 -25.40 45.44 52.12
CA THR A 2 -26.78 45.46 51.55
C THR A 2 -26.79 45.77 50.05
N ALA A 3 -27.03 44.83 49.13
CA ALA A 3 -28.29 44.17 48.73
C ALA A 3 -28.33 44.27 47.16
N ARG A 4 -28.95 43.45 46.31
CA ARG A 4 -30.15 42.60 46.40
C ARG A 4 -30.29 41.75 45.13
N LEU A 5 -30.96 40.59 45.27
CA LEU A 5 -31.52 39.72 44.22
C LEU A 5 -32.62 40.40 43.37
N GLY A 6 -32.85 39.85 42.17
CA GLY A 6 -34.11 40.02 41.41
C GLY A 6 -34.48 38.80 40.57
N ARG A 7 -35.44 37.98 41.05
CA ARG A 7 -36.24 37.00 40.28
C ARG A 7 -37.59 37.64 39.91
N ARG A 8 -38.14 37.32 38.73
CA ARG A 8 -39.59 37.29 38.38
C ARG A 8 -39.75 36.19 37.31
N THR A 9 -40.44 35.04 37.49
CA THR A 9 -41.89 34.71 37.60
C THR A 9 -42.79 35.05 36.40
N GLY A 10 -42.99 34.04 35.52
CA GLY A 10 -44.26 33.54 34.90
C GLY A 10 -45.06 34.42 33.91
N PRO A 11 -46.04 33.87 33.13
CA PRO A 11 -46.66 32.53 33.21
C PRO A 11 -46.84 31.74 31.87
N LEU A 12 -47.40 30.52 32.02
CA LEU A 12 -47.92 29.50 31.08
C LEU A 12 -48.90 29.99 29.98
N LEU A 13 -49.02 29.24 28.87
CA LEU A 13 -50.22 28.43 28.46
C LEU A 13 -49.96 27.70 27.10
N ILE A 14 -49.91 26.35 27.05
CA ILE A 14 -50.95 25.34 26.69
C ILE A 14 -51.40 25.32 25.20
N THR A 15 -51.58 24.10 24.66
CA THR A 15 -52.52 23.62 23.59
C THR A 15 -51.81 23.17 22.30
N SER A 16 -51.99 22.01 21.66
CA SER A 16 -52.76 20.78 21.92
C SER A 16 -52.13 19.61 21.16
N LEU A 17 -52.28 18.42 21.73
CA LEU A 17 -52.11 17.10 21.14
C LEU A 17 -53.32 16.79 20.24
N VAL A 18 -53.10 16.25 19.04
CA VAL A 18 -54.12 15.50 18.28
C VAL A 18 -53.51 14.17 17.87
N LEU A 19 -54.02 13.11 18.51
CA LEU A 19 -53.83 11.72 18.17
C LEU A 19 -55.04 11.30 17.33
N VAL A 20 -54.84 10.71 16.16
CA VAL A 20 -55.88 9.94 15.46
C VAL A 20 -55.29 8.59 15.09
N ALA A 21 -55.80 7.55 15.73
CA ALA A 21 -55.67 6.17 15.31
C ALA A 21 -57.00 5.72 14.70
N ALA A 22 -56.94 5.01 13.59
CA ALA A 22 -58.03 4.16 13.11
C ALA A 22 -57.42 2.93 12.42
N ALA A 23 -57.86 1.76 12.88
CA ALA A 23 -57.45 0.44 12.40
C ALA A 23 -58.58 -0.23 11.60
N CYS A 24 -58.21 -1.37 11.00
CA CYS A 24 -59.02 -2.45 10.39
C CYS A 24 -59.35 -2.34 8.90
N GLY A 25 -59.04 -3.41 8.17
CA GLY A 25 -59.61 -3.69 6.85
C GLY A 25 -58.84 -4.76 6.06
N SER A 26 -59.45 -5.94 5.94
CA SER A 26 -58.88 -7.21 5.48
C SER A 26 -58.70 -7.35 3.95
N SER A 27 -57.82 -8.28 3.58
CA SER A 27 -57.87 -9.25 2.46
C SER A 27 -58.59 -8.90 1.16
N GLN A 28 -57.88 -8.99 0.02
CA GLN A 28 -58.30 -9.85 -1.10
C GLN A 28 -57.23 -10.04 -2.18
N GLU A 29 -57.28 -11.24 -2.74
CA GLU A 29 -56.47 -11.84 -3.81
C GLU A 29 -56.48 -11.06 -5.14
N SER A 30 -55.41 -11.18 -5.92
CA SER A 30 -55.53 -11.60 -7.32
C SER A 30 -54.21 -12.18 -7.82
N SER A 31 -54.26 -13.49 -8.03
CA SER A 31 -53.45 -14.25 -8.97
C SER A 31 -53.72 -13.82 -10.42
N ASN A 32 -52.68 -13.85 -11.27
CA ASN A 32 -52.65 -14.50 -12.59
C ASN A 32 -51.25 -14.28 -13.17
N ASP A 33 -50.41 -15.31 -13.26
CA ASP A 33 -50.33 -16.36 -14.30
C ASP A 33 -49.38 -15.98 -15.46
N ALA A 34 -48.76 -17.02 -15.98
CA ALA A 34 -47.44 -17.09 -16.59
C ALA A 34 -47.36 -16.69 -18.08
N SER A 35 -46.11 -16.49 -18.54
CA SER A 35 -45.54 -17.02 -19.80
C SER A 35 -44.18 -16.34 -20.03
N THR A 36 -43.05 -16.96 -19.70
CA THR A 36 -42.15 -17.69 -20.61
C THR A 36 -41.96 -17.06 -21.99
N LEU A 37 -40.70 -16.72 -22.31
CA LEU A 37 -39.87 -17.06 -23.49
C LEU A 37 -38.61 -16.16 -23.41
N ASP A 38 -37.45 -16.71 -23.07
CA ASP A 38 -36.45 -17.27 -24.00
C ASP A 38 -35.67 -16.16 -24.73
N GLU A 39 -34.44 -15.87 -24.28
CA GLU A 39 -33.28 -15.78 -25.17
C GLU A 39 -31.99 -15.79 -24.36
N SER A 40 -31.30 -16.93 -24.46
CA SER A 40 -29.92 -17.15 -24.07
C SER A 40 -28.99 -16.53 -25.11
N ILE A 41 -28.09 -15.62 -24.70
CA ILE A 41 -26.89 -15.32 -25.48
C ILE A 41 -25.67 -15.75 -24.68
N THR A 42 -25.19 -16.93 -25.07
CA THR A 42 -23.86 -17.46 -24.80
C THR A 42 -22.88 -16.68 -25.66
N ALA A 43 -21.89 -16.02 -25.05
CA ALA A 43 -20.71 -15.52 -25.76
C ALA A 43 -19.53 -16.40 -25.37
N GLU A 44 -19.15 -17.29 -26.29
CA GLU A 44 -17.88 -18.02 -26.25
C GLU A 44 -16.72 -17.16 -26.76
N PRO A 45 -15.48 -17.43 -26.32
CA PRO A 45 -14.32 -16.58 -26.54
C PRO A 45 -13.70 -16.76 -27.93
N ALA A 46 -13.10 -15.69 -28.45
CA ALA A 46 -12.28 -15.74 -29.64
C ALA A 46 -10.85 -16.22 -29.28
N GLU A 47 -10.51 -17.43 -29.71
CA GLU A 47 -9.13 -17.92 -29.78
C GLU A 47 -8.40 -17.21 -30.93
N THR A 48 -7.31 -16.52 -30.61
CA THR A 48 -6.32 -16.04 -31.57
C THR A 48 -5.17 -17.04 -31.67
N GLU A 49 -5.02 -17.65 -32.85
CA GLU A 49 -3.88 -18.50 -33.18
C GLU A 49 -2.57 -17.71 -33.28
N PRO A 50 -1.42 -18.29 -32.88
CA PRO A 50 -0.12 -17.67 -33.09
C PRO A 50 0.41 -17.95 -34.51
N ALA A 51 0.97 -16.91 -35.12
CA ALA A 51 1.65 -16.99 -36.41
C ALA A 51 2.99 -17.73 -36.31
N GLU A 52 3.17 -18.66 -37.25
CA GLU A 52 4.35 -19.50 -37.47
C GLU A 52 5.55 -18.66 -37.97
N ALA A 53 6.71 -18.82 -37.35
CA ALA A 53 7.95 -18.16 -37.73
C ALA A 53 8.77 -19.02 -38.69
N GLU A 54 9.05 -18.49 -39.88
CA GLU A 54 9.95 -19.08 -40.88
C GLU A 54 11.43 -18.97 -40.45
N PRO A 55 12.29 -19.99 -40.72
CA PRO A 55 13.70 -19.94 -40.38
C PRO A 55 14.55 -19.26 -41.47
N ALA A 56 15.37 -18.29 -41.07
CA ALA A 56 16.35 -17.65 -41.94
C ALA A 56 17.74 -18.31 -41.85
N ASP A 57 18.07 -18.99 -42.95
CA ASP A 57 19.35 -19.09 -43.67
C ASP A 57 20.69 -19.16 -42.90
N THR A 58 21.32 -20.33 -43.03
CA THR A 58 22.69 -20.65 -42.63
C THR A 58 23.71 -20.14 -43.66
N GLY A 59 24.28 -18.96 -43.43
CA GLY A 59 25.43 -18.45 -44.17
C GLY A 59 26.76 -18.87 -43.52
N THR A 60 27.37 -19.94 -44.03
CA THR A 60 28.77 -20.31 -43.74
C THR A 60 29.72 -19.33 -44.44
N VAL A 61 30.55 -18.62 -43.66
CA VAL A 61 31.78 -18.00 -44.16
C VAL A 61 32.94 -18.51 -43.31
N ALA A 62 33.88 -19.12 -44.00
CA ALA A 62 35.10 -19.68 -43.45
C ALA A 62 36.27 -18.67 -43.56
N ILE A 63 37.30 -18.94 -42.74
CA ILE A 63 38.74 -18.58 -42.87
C ILE A 63 39.16 -17.24 -42.21
N PRO A 64 40.36 -17.11 -41.56
CA PRO A 64 41.43 -18.10 -41.26
C PRO A 64 41.80 -18.24 -39.76
N GLU A 65 42.50 -19.34 -39.51
CA GLU A 65 43.37 -19.66 -38.38
C GLU A 65 44.54 -18.67 -38.22
N PRO A 66 44.84 -18.19 -37.00
CA PRO A 66 46.17 -17.69 -36.67
C PRO A 66 46.98 -18.77 -35.94
N GLU A 67 48.14 -19.09 -36.52
CA GLU A 67 49.23 -19.86 -35.91
C GLU A 67 49.82 -19.17 -34.66
N PRO A 68 50.53 -19.91 -33.79
CA PRO A 68 50.65 -19.59 -32.37
C PRO A 68 51.75 -18.55 -32.09
N ALA A 69 51.46 -17.64 -31.17
CA ALA A 69 52.47 -16.82 -30.52
C ALA A 69 52.63 -17.27 -29.07
N ASP A 70 53.78 -17.90 -28.84
CA ASP A 70 54.49 -18.10 -27.58
C ASP A 70 54.66 -16.77 -26.84
N GLU A 71 54.00 -16.58 -25.68
CA GLU A 71 54.45 -15.64 -24.64
C GLU A 71 54.05 -16.14 -23.23
N THR A 72 55.05 -16.73 -22.58
CA THR A 72 55.40 -16.57 -21.15
C THR A 72 54.31 -16.71 -20.07
N GLU A 73 54.39 -17.82 -19.35
CA GLU A 73 53.85 -17.95 -17.99
C GLU A 73 54.49 -16.92 -17.05
N THR A 74 53.71 -15.94 -16.61
CA THR A 74 53.96 -15.24 -15.35
C THR A 74 52.91 -15.70 -14.35
N ASP A 75 53.33 -16.64 -13.50
CA ASP A 75 52.67 -16.98 -12.25
C ASP A 75 52.61 -15.73 -11.36
N VAL A 76 51.45 -15.06 -11.38
CA VAL A 76 51.11 -14.05 -10.38
C VAL A 76 50.18 -14.74 -9.40
N SER A 77 50.78 -15.45 -8.45
CA SER A 77 50.14 -15.80 -7.18
C SER A 77 49.82 -14.50 -6.42
N ALA A 78 48.73 -13.86 -6.81
CA ALA A 78 48.02 -12.94 -5.95
C ALA A 78 47.22 -13.82 -4.98
N GLY A 79 47.55 -13.74 -3.70
CA GLY A 79 46.73 -14.32 -2.65
C GLY A 79 45.33 -13.73 -2.76
N VAL A 80 44.40 -14.52 -3.30
CA VAL A 80 42.98 -14.29 -3.12
C VAL A 80 42.71 -14.67 -1.67
N GLU A 81 42.71 -13.67 -0.79
CA GLU A 81 42.11 -13.81 0.53
C GLU A 81 40.70 -14.37 0.32
N PRO A 82 40.29 -15.43 1.05
CA PRO A 82 38.97 -15.99 0.87
C PRO A 82 37.96 -14.89 1.20
N THR A 83 37.18 -14.46 0.21
CA THR A 83 35.95 -13.72 0.45
C THR A 83 35.14 -14.57 1.42
N GLU A 84 34.95 -14.08 2.64
CA GLU A 84 34.08 -14.73 3.62
C GLU A 84 32.74 -14.96 2.92
N ALA A 85 32.33 -16.22 2.79
CA ALA A 85 31.09 -16.55 2.11
C ALA A 85 29.98 -15.84 2.87
N ALA A 86 29.30 -14.91 2.20
CA ALA A 86 28.25 -14.13 2.80
C ALA A 86 27.19 -15.10 3.35
N THR A 87 26.96 -15.04 4.66
CA THR A 87 26.11 -16.00 5.36
C THR A 87 24.66 -15.57 5.23
N THR A 88 23.81 -16.46 4.73
CA THR A 88 22.37 -16.28 4.78
C THR A 88 21.89 -16.50 6.22
N SER A 89 21.06 -15.58 6.71
CA SER A 89 20.43 -15.61 8.03
C SER A 89 18.90 -15.56 7.87
N THR A 90 18.20 -15.94 8.93
CA THR A 90 16.75 -15.76 9.05
C THR A 90 16.48 -14.43 9.76
N PHE A 91 15.53 -13.67 9.21
CA PHE A 91 15.11 -12.38 9.76
C PHE A 91 13.60 -12.38 9.97
N THR A 92 13.16 -11.61 10.95
CA THR A 92 11.74 -11.34 11.22
C THR A 92 11.46 -9.86 11.04
N ALA A 93 10.55 -9.53 10.13
CA ALA A 93 9.99 -8.19 9.96
C ALA A 93 8.67 -8.06 10.75
N GLU A 94 8.56 -7.04 11.58
CA GLU A 94 7.32 -6.61 12.22
C GLU A 94 6.86 -5.33 11.54
N VAL A 95 5.61 -5.29 11.11
CA VAL A 95 5.09 -4.27 10.19
C VAL A 95 3.71 -3.79 10.62
N TRP A 96 3.46 -2.50 10.50
CA TRP A 96 2.12 -1.91 10.59
C TRP A 96 1.93 -0.89 9.46
N ALA A 97 0.74 -0.88 8.87
CA ALA A 97 0.36 0.05 7.81
C ALA A 97 -1.07 0.57 8.01
N ASP A 98 -1.26 1.84 7.68
CA ASP A 98 -2.57 2.44 7.42
C ASP A 98 -2.72 2.57 5.89
N ASN A 99 -3.27 1.60 5.16
CA ASN A 99 -3.97 0.36 5.59
C ASN A 99 -3.34 -0.95 5.09
N TRP A 100 -2.46 -0.89 4.09
CA TRP A 100 -1.96 -2.11 3.44
C TRP A 100 -0.50 -1.94 3.01
N PHE A 101 0.22 -3.06 2.96
CA PHE A 101 1.57 -3.09 2.40
C PHE A 101 1.87 -4.40 1.65
N ALA A 102 2.87 -4.34 0.77
CA ALA A 102 3.64 -5.49 0.28
C ALA A 102 5.13 -5.25 0.53
N LEU A 103 5.80 -6.24 1.13
CA LEU A 103 7.21 -6.22 1.51
C LEU A 103 8.03 -7.10 0.56
N TYR A 104 9.09 -6.51 0.02
CA TYR A 104 10.03 -7.16 -0.89
C TYR A 104 11.44 -7.11 -0.30
N ILE A 105 12.17 -8.22 -0.46
CA ILE A 105 13.59 -8.33 -0.11
C ILE A 105 14.35 -8.72 -1.38
N ASP A 106 15.32 -7.90 -1.77
CA ASP A 106 16.10 -8.05 -3.01
C ASP A 106 15.24 -8.23 -4.29
N GLY A 107 14.03 -7.69 -4.27
CA GLY A 107 13.04 -7.77 -5.36
C GLY A 107 12.07 -8.96 -5.28
N GLU A 108 12.21 -9.86 -4.31
CA GLU A 108 11.28 -10.97 -4.07
C GLU A 108 10.22 -10.57 -3.04
N LEU A 109 8.93 -10.80 -3.35
CA LEU A 109 7.83 -10.58 -2.41
C LEU A 109 7.91 -11.61 -1.27
N VAL A 110 8.16 -11.15 -0.05
CA VAL A 110 8.28 -12.01 1.13
C VAL A 110 7.02 -12.00 2.01
N GLY A 111 6.17 -10.98 1.87
CA GLY A 111 4.88 -10.92 2.55
C GLY A 111 4.09 -9.67 2.19
N GLU A 112 2.81 -9.67 2.53
CA GLU A 112 1.87 -8.56 2.36
C GLU A 112 0.86 -8.60 3.51
N ASP A 113 0.09 -7.53 3.68
CA ASP A 113 -0.99 -7.49 4.65
C ASP A 113 -2.02 -8.61 4.39
N SER A 114 -2.43 -9.32 5.44
CA SER A 114 -3.35 -10.45 5.34
C SER A 114 -4.77 -10.07 4.94
N VAL A 115 -5.14 -8.79 5.07
CA VAL A 115 -6.44 -8.26 4.70
C VAL A 115 -6.31 -7.43 3.41
N PRO A 116 -7.18 -7.64 2.41
CA PRO A 116 -7.09 -6.88 1.16
C PRO A 116 -7.28 -5.37 1.37
N ILE A 117 -6.53 -4.55 0.63
CA ILE A 117 -6.66 -3.08 0.58
C ILE A 117 -8.07 -2.59 0.25
N THR A 118 -8.97 -3.42 -0.27
CA THR A 118 -10.39 -3.05 -0.48
C THR A 118 -11.24 -3.12 0.80
N THR A 119 -10.64 -3.42 1.94
CA THR A 119 -11.32 -3.53 3.23
C THR A 119 -11.18 -2.23 4.00
N GLU A 120 -12.31 -1.55 4.25
CA GLU A 120 -12.34 -0.37 5.11
C GLU A 120 -11.75 -0.71 6.50
N ARG A 121 -10.95 0.21 7.04
CA ARG A 121 -10.44 0.14 8.43
C ARG A 121 -9.62 -1.12 8.72
N SER A 122 -8.80 -1.55 7.77
CA SER A 122 -7.82 -2.61 7.99
C SER A 122 -6.57 -2.02 8.64
N PHE A 123 -6.30 -2.39 9.90
CA PHE A 123 -5.12 -1.93 10.64
C PHE A 123 -4.47 -3.15 11.29
N ASN A 124 -3.67 -3.88 10.52
CA ASN A 124 -3.05 -5.11 10.99
C ASN A 124 -1.60 -4.87 11.41
N ALA A 125 -1.19 -5.57 12.48
CA ALA A 125 0.20 -5.84 12.74
C ALA A 125 0.56 -7.17 12.09
N GLU A 126 1.59 -7.17 11.25
CA GLU A 126 2.07 -8.37 10.57
C GLU A 126 3.47 -8.74 11.04
N THR A 127 3.73 -10.05 11.11
CA THR A 127 5.05 -10.59 11.42
C THR A 127 5.46 -11.57 10.32
N ILE A 128 6.50 -11.22 9.57
CA ILE A 128 6.94 -11.95 8.37
C ILE A 128 8.37 -12.45 8.60
N THR A 129 8.60 -13.75 8.42
CA THR A 129 9.94 -14.34 8.47
C THR A 129 10.47 -14.60 7.06
N PHE A 130 11.71 -14.23 6.80
CA PHE A 130 12.39 -14.46 5.52
C PHE A 130 13.87 -14.81 5.70
N GLU A 131 14.50 -15.35 4.65
CA GLU A 131 15.94 -15.61 4.63
C GLU A 131 16.62 -14.64 3.67
N ALA A 132 17.72 -14.02 4.09
CA ALA A 132 18.49 -13.09 3.27
C ALA A 132 19.97 -13.07 3.67
N THR A 133 20.78 -12.38 2.88
CA THR A 133 22.21 -12.18 3.17
C THR A 133 22.48 -10.69 3.23
N LEU A 134 23.06 -10.22 4.34
CA LEU A 134 23.42 -8.80 4.46
C LEU A 134 24.57 -8.42 3.52
N PRO A 135 24.58 -7.17 2.97
CA PRO A 135 23.44 -6.26 2.98
C PRO A 135 22.36 -6.70 1.99
N PHE A 136 21.09 -6.44 2.31
CA PHE A 136 19.94 -6.68 1.42
C PHE A 136 19.12 -5.40 1.24
N THR A 137 18.43 -5.32 0.10
CA THR A 137 17.50 -4.23 -0.22
C THR A 137 16.13 -4.55 0.38
N VAL A 138 15.55 -3.59 1.06
CA VAL A 138 14.17 -3.63 1.53
C VAL A 138 13.35 -2.66 0.71
N ALA A 139 12.25 -3.14 0.16
CA ALA A 139 11.33 -2.35 -0.64
C ALA A 139 9.90 -2.62 -0.21
N VAL A 140 9.08 -1.57 -0.10
CA VAL A 140 7.70 -1.66 0.37
C VAL A 140 6.78 -0.85 -0.54
N GLU A 141 5.70 -1.46 -1.03
CA GLU A 141 4.56 -0.73 -1.58
C GLU A 141 3.55 -0.57 -0.45
N ALA A 142 3.31 0.66 0.00
CA ALA A 142 2.34 0.97 1.03
C ALA A 142 1.15 1.74 0.43
N LYS A 143 -0.06 1.42 0.90
CA LYS A 143 -1.32 1.97 0.39
C LYS A 143 -2.21 2.42 1.53
N ASP A 144 -2.70 3.64 1.40
CA ASP A 144 -3.82 4.14 2.17
C ASP A 144 -5.13 3.70 1.50
N PHE A 145 -6.20 3.49 2.29
CA PHE A 145 -7.49 3.12 1.73
C PHE A 145 -8.09 4.28 0.94
N LYS A 146 -8.70 3.93 -0.19
CA LYS A 146 -9.53 4.82 -1.00
C LYS A 146 -10.56 3.97 -1.74
N GLU A 147 -11.80 4.45 -1.86
CA GLU A 147 -12.82 3.70 -2.58
C GLU A 147 -12.57 3.71 -4.09
N THR A 148 -12.05 4.83 -4.60
CA THR A 148 -11.75 5.05 -6.02
C THR A 148 -10.47 5.87 -6.19
N ASP A 149 -10.11 6.22 -7.44
CA ASP A 149 -8.95 7.07 -7.71
C ASP A 149 -9.15 8.54 -7.33
N SER A 150 -10.34 8.93 -6.87
CA SER A 150 -10.57 10.23 -6.25
C SER A 150 -9.74 10.47 -4.99
N GLY A 151 -9.23 9.40 -4.35
CA GLY A 151 -8.53 9.46 -3.06
C GLY A 151 -9.49 9.63 -1.87
N ILE A 152 -10.80 9.47 -2.10
CA ILE A 152 -11.82 9.66 -1.08
C ILE A 152 -12.28 8.31 -0.53
N GLU A 153 -12.47 8.29 0.79
CA GLU A 153 -13.06 7.18 1.53
C GLU A 153 -14.54 7.46 1.83
N TYR A 154 -15.35 6.40 1.92
CA TYR A 154 -16.76 6.48 2.33
C TYR A 154 -17.61 7.44 1.49
N ILE A 155 -17.47 7.40 0.17
CA ILE A 155 -18.08 8.34 -0.78
C ILE A 155 -19.60 8.34 -0.61
N GLY A 156 -20.16 9.54 -0.43
CA GLY A 156 -21.59 9.76 -0.23
C GLY A 156 -22.11 9.45 1.18
N LEU A 157 -21.26 8.98 2.10
CA LEU A 157 -21.61 8.77 3.50
C LEU A 157 -21.34 10.03 4.34
N SER A 158 -21.90 10.07 5.55
CA SER A 158 -21.72 11.22 6.45
C SER A 158 -20.29 11.38 6.98
N ASN A 159 -19.46 10.36 6.81
CA ASN A 159 -18.06 10.30 7.22
C ASN A 159 -17.11 10.25 6.01
N GLN A 160 -17.53 10.77 4.86
CA GLN A 160 -16.65 10.97 3.71
C GLN A 160 -15.43 11.79 4.12
N GLN A 161 -14.24 11.31 3.76
CA GLN A 161 -12.96 11.89 4.17
C GLN A 161 -11.84 11.54 3.18
N MET A 162 -10.72 12.25 3.28
CA MET A 162 -9.42 11.79 2.76
C MET A 162 -8.79 10.85 3.78
N GLY A 163 -7.82 10.04 3.35
CA GLY A 163 -7.17 9.08 4.21
C GLY A 163 -6.21 9.69 5.22
N ASP A 164 -5.55 8.84 6.00
CA ASP A 164 -4.60 9.20 7.05
C ASP A 164 -3.43 8.20 7.11
N GLY A 165 -2.89 7.88 5.94
CA GLY A 165 -1.89 6.84 5.72
C GLY A 165 -0.69 6.87 6.67
N GLY A 166 0.08 5.78 6.69
CA GLY A 166 1.28 5.69 7.52
C GLY A 166 1.88 4.31 7.51
N PHE A 167 3.20 4.23 7.70
CA PHE A 167 3.91 2.96 7.66
C PHE A 167 5.04 2.91 8.70
N ILE A 168 5.19 1.79 9.37
CA ILE A 168 6.33 1.51 10.26
C ILE A 168 6.73 0.04 10.12
N LEU A 169 8.05 -0.19 10.12
CA LEU A 169 8.62 -1.53 10.05
C LEU A 169 9.92 -1.60 10.85
N GLN A 170 10.17 -2.76 11.46
CA GLN A 170 11.48 -3.13 12.01
C GLN A 170 11.83 -4.56 11.61
N ILE A 171 13.13 -4.84 11.46
CA ILE A 171 13.68 -6.14 11.04
C ILE A 171 14.68 -6.60 12.09
N THR A 172 14.44 -7.78 12.64
CA THR A 172 15.29 -8.44 13.64
C THR A 172 16.07 -9.60 12.99
N ASP A 173 17.37 -9.72 13.29
CA ASP A 173 18.13 -10.95 13.00
C ASP A 173 17.77 -12.00 14.07
N ASP A 174 17.18 -13.12 13.66
CA ASP A 174 16.68 -14.14 14.59
C ASP A 174 17.82 -14.82 15.37
N ALA A 175 19.05 -14.84 14.83
CA ALA A 175 20.19 -15.47 15.47
C ALA A 175 20.77 -14.62 16.60
N THR A 176 20.76 -13.29 16.47
CA THR A 176 21.30 -12.37 17.47
C THR A 176 20.22 -11.76 18.37
N GLY A 177 19.00 -11.60 17.84
CA GLY A 177 17.91 -10.85 18.46
C GLY A 177 18.06 -9.33 18.33
N ASP A 178 18.99 -8.86 17.50
CA ASP A 178 19.20 -7.43 17.27
C ASP A 178 18.31 -6.92 16.14
N VAL A 179 17.73 -5.73 16.31
CA VAL A 179 17.07 -5.00 15.21
C VAL A 179 18.15 -4.42 14.29
N VAL A 180 18.20 -4.93 13.06
CA VAL A 180 19.19 -4.59 12.03
C VAL A 180 18.69 -3.56 11.03
N GLY A 181 17.38 -3.40 10.89
CA GLY A 181 16.76 -2.40 10.02
C GLY A 181 15.47 -1.87 10.63
N ALA A 182 15.19 -0.59 10.43
CA ALA A 182 13.95 0.04 10.86
C ALA A 182 13.58 1.19 9.90
N THR A 183 12.31 1.56 9.86
CA THR A 183 11.85 2.73 9.11
C THR A 183 12.30 4.03 9.77
N ASP A 184 12.91 4.92 9.00
CA ASP A 184 13.41 6.24 9.43
C ASP A 184 13.52 7.21 8.23
N ASP A 185 14.05 8.42 8.46
CA ASP A 185 14.24 9.44 7.43
C ASP A 185 15.33 9.13 6.39
N ALA A 186 16.05 8.02 6.51
CA ALA A 186 17.03 7.57 5.52
C ALA A 186 16.39 6.77 4.38
N TRP A 187 15.12 6.35 4.52
CA TRP A 187 14.38 5.66 3.48
C TRP A 187 14.09 6.59 2.29
N SER A 188 14.16 6.04 1.08
CA SER A 188 13.71 6.70 -0.14
C SER A 188 12.21 6.49 -0.33
N SER A 189 11.52 7.47 -0.90
CA SER A 189 10.08 7.52 -1.10
C SER A 189 9.72 8.05 -2.49
N LEU A 190 8.79 7.35 -3.14
CA LEU A 190 8.13 7.77 -4.38
C LEU A 190 6.62 7.61 -4.25
N VAL A 191 5.88 8.71 -4.41
CA VAL A 191 4.42 8.69 -4.49
C VAL A 191 4.01 8.33 -5.91
N ILE A 192 3.21 7.27 -6.06
CA ILE A 192 2.71 6.81 -7.36
C ILE A 192 1.19 6.98 -7.53
N HIS A 193 0.49 7.31 -6.44
CA HIS A 193 -0.90 7.74 -6.48
C HIS A 193 -1.08 8.93 -5.55
N ARG A 194 -1.47 10.08 -6.09
CA ARG A 194 -1.79 11.29 -5.35
C ARG A 194 -3.20 11.77 -5.67
N ALA A 195 -4.07 11.77 -4.67
CA ALA A 195 -5.45 12.23 -4.82
C ALA A 195 -6.09 12.52 -3.45
N PRO A 196 -7.06 13.45 -3.39
CA PRO A 196 -7.39 14.40 -4.44
C PRO A 196 -6.27 15.45 -4.60
N LEU A 197 -6.12 16.01 -5.80
CA LEU A 197 -5.19 17.13 -6.04
C LEU A 197 -5.71 18.46 -5.48
N ASP A 198 -6.99 18.54 -5.16
CA ASP A 198 -7.64 19.63 -4.43
C ASP A 198 -8.34 19.07 -3.19
N THR A 199 -7.86 19.43 -2.00
CA THR A 199 -8.40 18.92 -0.73
C THR A 199 -9.80 19.43 -0.43
N GLU A 200 -10.30 20.46 -1.12
CA GLU A 200 -11.72 20.83 -1.05
C GLU A 200 -12.63 19.69 -1.55
N CYS A 201 -12.09 18.76 -2.33
CA CYS A 201 -12.82 17.60 -2.87
C CYS A 201 -13.25 16.58 -1.80
N GLU A 202 -12.68 16.63 -0.59
CA GLU A 202 -13.15 15.84 0.57
C GLU A 202 -14.67 15.95 0.77
N ARG A 203 -15.27 17.12 0.44
CA ARG A 203 -16.70 17.38 0.62
C ARG A 203 -17.50 17.43 -0.69
N ASP A 204 -16.91 16.99 -1.80
CA ASP A 204 -17.65 16.90 -3.05
C ASP A 204 -18.77 15.84 -2.93
N SER A 205 -19.92 16.13 -3.53
CA SER A 205 -21.05 15.20 -3.58
C SER A 205 -20.89 14.11 -4.64
N ASP A 206 -19.95 14.26 -5.56
CA ASP A 206 -19.65 13.34 -6.67
C ASP A 206 -18.14 13.32 -6.97
N PRO A 207 -17.29 12.90 -6.00
CA PRO A 207 -15.83 12.98 -6.12
C PRO A 207 -15.26 12.19 -7.29
N ASP A 208 -15.91 11.11 -7.71
CA ASP A 208 -15.51 10.33 -8.90
C ASP A 208 -15.59 11.13 -10.20
N ALA A 209 -16.46 12.14 -10.26
CA ALA A 209 -16.64 12.98 -11.44
C ALA A 209 -15.77 14.24 -11.41
N THR A 210 -15.33 14.70 -10.24
CA THR A 210 -14.75 16.04 -10.05
C THR A 210 -13.36 16.06 -9.43
N CYS A 211 -13.01 15.10 -8.56
CA CYS A 211 -11.69 15.07 -7.95
C CYS A 211 -10.64 14.69 -8.99
N GLU A 212 -9.62 15.54 -9.11
CA GLU A 212 -8.45 15.23 -9.93
C GLU A 212 -7.46 14.38 -9.12
N PHE A 213 -6.72 13.55 -9.84
CA PHE A 213 -5.68 12.67 -9.29
C PHE A 213 -4.47 12.62 -10.21
N GLU A 214 -3.33 12.28 -9.63
CA GLU A 214 -2.11 11.95 -10.36
C GLU A 214 -1.74 10.49 -10.08
N ILE A 215 -1.59 9.70 -11.14
CA ILE A 215 -1.18 8.30 -11.05
C ILE A 215 0.02 8.10 -11.96
N THR A 216 1.06 7.50 -11.42
CA THR A 216 2.21 7.01 -12.17
C THR A 216 2.34 5.51 -11.97
N GLU A 217 2.84 4.80 -12.98
CA GLU A 217 3.13 3.38 -12.82
C GLU A 217 4.37 3.20 -11.94
N ALA A 218 4.35 2.18 -11.08
CA ALA A 218 5.55 1.78 -10.35
C ALA A 218 6.68 1.48 -11.37
N PRO A 219 7.89 2.04 -11.20
CA PRO A 219 8.99 1.77 -12.11
C PRO A 219 9.28 0.27 -12.21
N ALA A 220 9.60 -0.23 -13.39
CA ALA A 220 9.97 -1.64 -13.55
C ALA A 220 11.17 -1.98 -12.65
N ASP A 221 11.11 -3.16 -12.02
CA ASP A 221 12.15 -3.69 -11.14
C ASP A 221 12.53 -2.78 -9.95
N TRP A 222 11.65 -1.86 -9.55
CA TRP A 222 11.91 -0.88 -8.47
C TRP A 222 12.34 -1.53 -7.15
N ALA A 223 11.82 -2.72 -6.83
CA ALA A 223 12.17 -3.45 -5.61
C ALA A 223 13.53 -4.17 -5.66
N GLY A 224 14.16 -4.28 -6.84
CA GLY A 224 15.40 -5.04 -7.04
C GLY A 224 16.66 -4.33 -6.55
N VAL A 225 17.69 -5.11 -6.23
CA VAL A 225 18.97 -4.63 -5.67
C VAL A 225 19.66 -3.56 -6.53
N SER A 226 19.54 -3.67 -7.85
CA SER A 226 20.23 -2.78 -8.79
C SER A 226 19.45 -1.53 -9.19
N PHE A 227 18.25 -1.32 -8.65
CA PHE A 227 17.44 -0.15 -8.97
C PHE A 227 18.09 1.12 -8.42
N ASP A 228 18.09 2.19 -9.23
CA ASP A 228 18.62 3.50 -8.86
C ASP A 228 17.47 4.40 -8.39
N ASP A 229 17.34 4.53 -7.06
CA ASP A 229 16.37 5.38 -6.38
C ASP A 229 16.94 6.78 -6.06
N SER A 230 18.10 7.17 -6.60
CA SER A 230 18.72 8.46 -6.29
C SER A 230 17.90 9.69 -6.69
N ALA A 231 16.89 9.51 -7.55
CA ALA A 231 15.94 10.55 -7.94
C ALA A 231 14.70 10.63 -7.02
N TRP A 232 14.51 9.66 -6.12
CA TRP A 232 13.40 9.64 -5.16
C TRP A 232 13.65 10.64 -4.05
N SER A 233 12.58 11.07 -3.39
CA SER A 233 12.70 11.94 -2.22
C SER A 233 13.03 11.08 -0.99
N ALA A 234 13.56 11.70 0.08
CA ALA A 234 13.55 11.02 1.37
C ALA A 234 12.11 10.85 1.86
N ALA A 235 11.84 9.76 2.58
CA ALA A 235 10.58 9.56 3.28
C ALA A 235 10.40 10.62 4.38
N THR A 236 9.16 11.02 4.63
CA THR A 236 8.86 11.96 5.72
C THR A 236 8.58 11.19 6.99
N VAL A 237 9.27 11.54 8.08
CA VAL A 237 8.96 11.03 9.42
C VAL A 237 7.77 11.78 10.00
N TRP A 238 6.77 11.04 10.44
CA TRP A 238 5.56 11.55 11.05
C TRP A 238 5.50 11.17 12.53
N SER A 239 4.91 12.04 13.34
CA SER A 239 4.66 11.71 14.74
C SER A 239 3.47 10.76 14.86
N GLU A 240 3.44 9.93 15.91
CA GLU A 240 2.27 9.13 16.26
C GLU A 240 0.98 9.96 16.36
N SER A 241 1.04 11.21 16.83
CA SER A 241 -0.17 12.06 16.90
C SER A 241 -0.66 12.58 15.55
N ALA A 242 0.17 12.52 14.51
CA ALA A 242 -0.18 12.95 13.15
C ALA A 242 -0.81 11.80 12.38
N VAL A 243 -0.18 10.62 12.41
CA VAL A 243 -0.73 9.38 11.84
C VAL A 243 -1.95 8.90 12.64
N SER A 244 -1.92 9.12 13.96
CA SER A 244 -2.90 8.57 14.90
C SER A 244 -3.14 7.07 14.67
N PRO A 245 -2.10 6.20 14.80
CA PRO A 245 -2.23 4.77 14.52
C PRO A 245 -3.43 4.14 15.23
N LYS A 246 -4.10 3.24 14.52
CA LYS A 246 -5.31 2.56 14.99
C LYS A 246 -4.93 1.19 15.56
N ASP A 247 -5.84 0.22 15.43
CA ASP A 247 -5.62 -1.14 15.93
C ASP A 247 -4.35 -1.78 15.30
N GLY A 248 -3.81 -2.83 15.94
CA GLY A 248 -2.58 -3.50 15.52
C GLY A 248 -1.29 -2.80 15.95
N TYR A 249 -1.19 -1.47 15.88
CA TYR A 249 0.06 -0.74 16.14
C TYR A 249 0.69 -1.06 17.51
N ASP A 250 -0.13 -1.07 18.57
CA ASP A 250 0.30 -1.33 19.95
C ASP A 250 0.55 -2.83 20.25
N GLU A 251 0.31 -3.73 19.29
CA GLU A 251 0.60 -5.17 19.43
C GLU A 251 2.10 -5.47 19.28
N ILE A 252 2.82 -4.60 18.58
CA ILE A 252 4.27 -4.67 18.36
C ILE A 252 4.99 -3.77 19.36
N SER A 253 6.11 -4.25 19.91
CA SER A 253 6.99 -3.44 20.75
C SER A 253 8.07 -2.78 19.89
N TRP A 254 7.77 -1.58 19.38
CA TRP A 254 8.67 -0.84 18.50
C TRP A 254 9.96 -0.42 19.21
N GLU A 255 11.11 -0.74 18.60
CA GLU A 255 12.40 -0.18 19.02
C GLU A 255 12.42 1.34 18.77
N PRO A 256 13.12 2.15 19.60
CA PRO A 256 13.15 3.61 19.44
C PRO A 256 13.70 4.11 18.09
N ALA A 257 14.37 3.23 17.32
CA ALA A 257 14.85 3.51 15.98
C ALA A 257 13.75 3.41 14.91
N ALA A 258 12.69 2.65 15.15
CA ALA A 258 11.56 2.54 14.24
C ALA A 258 10.67 3.79 14.34
N GLN A 259 10.43 4.42 13.21
CA GLN A 259 9.65 5.64 13.08
C GLN A 259 8.55 5.44 12.06
N LEU A 260 7.42 6.10 12.29
CA LEU A 260 6.36 6.20 11.29
C LEU A 260 6.85 7.07 10.13
N ILE A 261 6.84 6.50 8.93
CA ILE A 261 7.21 7.18 7.70
C ILE A 261 6.08 7.11 6.68
N TRP A 262 6.06 8.06 5.76
CA TRP A 262 5.16 8.07 4.62
C TRP A 262 5.76 8.87 3.46
N GLY A 263 4.93 9.17 2.46
CA GLY A 263 5.18 10.21 1.48
C GLY A 263 5.28 11.61 2.11
N SER A 264 5.07 12.62 1.28
CA SER A 264 5.11 14.03 1.65
C SER A 264 3.87 14.51 2.40
N ASP A 265 2.76 13.80 2.27
CA ASP A 265 1.44 14.19 2.78
C ASP A 265 0.65 12.94 3.19
N LEU A 266 0.13 12.91 4.42
CA LEU A 266 -0.62 11.76 4.94
C LEU A 266 -2.00 11.62 4.31
N GLU A 267 -2.59 12.71 3.83
CA GLU A 267 -4.01 12.73 3.41
C GLU A 267 -4.18 12.44 1.91
N VAL A 268 -3.18 12.79 1.09
CA VAL A 268 -3.33 12.71 -0.38
C VAL A 268 -2.35 11.75 -1.05
N ASP A 269 -1.29 11.30 -0.39
CA ASP A 269 -0.34 10.33 -0.95
C ASP A 269 -0.87 8.91 -0.71
N ASN A 270 -1.84 8.45 -1.51
CA ASN A 270 -2.55 7.19 -1.28
C ASN A 270 -1.74 5.93 -1.62
N THR A 271 -0.68 6.04 -2.42
CA THR A 271 0.21 4.91 -2.69
C THR A 271 1.65 5.39 -2.78
N VAL A 272 2.49 4.83 -1.90
CA VAL A 272 3.87 5.22 -1.71
C VAL A 272 4.77 3.98 -1.83
N LEU A 273 5.81 4.10 -2.65
CA LEU A 273 6.90 3.15 -2.70
C LEU A 273 8.02 3.62 -1.77
N LEU A 274 8.49 2.74 -0.91
CA LEU A 274 9.51 2.99 0.11
C LEU A 274 10.68 2.05 -0.09
N ARG A 275 11.92 2.54 0.05
CA ARG A 275 13.14 1.72 -0.14
C ARG A 275 14.28 2.08 0.80
N THR A 276 15.05 1.07 1.19
CA THR A 276 16.33 1.23 1.89
C THR A 276 17.24 0.02 1.66
N VAL A 277 18.49 0.11 2.13
CA VAL A 277 19.43 -1.02 2.21
C VAL A 277 19.77 -1.25 3.68
N VAL A 278 19.60 -2.48 4.15
CA VAL A 278 19.98 -2.92 5.50
C VAL A 278 21.32 -3.65 5.42
N GLY A 279 22.25 -3.38 6.35
CA GLY A 279 23.63 -3.88 6.29
C GLY A 279 24.30 -4.06 7.64
#